data_AF-A0AA88YNC2-F1
#
_entry.id   AF-A0AA88YNC2-F1
#
_cell.length_a   1.000
_cell.length_b   1.000
_cell.length_c   1.000
_cell.angle_alpha   90.00
_cell.angle_beta   90.00
_cell.angle_gamma   90.00
#
_symmetry.space_group_name_H-M   'P 1'
#
loop_
_entity.id
_entity.type
_entity.pdbx_description
1 polymer ?
#
loop_
_entity_poly.entity_id
_entity_poly.type
_entity_poly.pdbx_seq_one_letter_code
_entity_poly.pdbx_strand_id
1 'polypeptide(L)'
;MTNTETNRSLGTTQGCTLLIGSSVLQRIKLKGLKRNVRVSTNRGAQPPQIRRALQRQDLQSFSTIIIQAGGNDAANNRDYDSIENDLIAIITDIQEANADAEIFFSTVFSRADVDVSVVNDIIRDVCWEYNINVIPCDERMYDPNSYLYWWDRKHLSDRGTAVLLKLYDSFVLILKSRDHRARDTTCDFCGERGHTSRRCRHGDQVECWNCRQFGHKAKLCRYNTY
;
A
#
# COMPACT_ATOMS: atom_id res chain seq x y z
N MET A 1 -41.87 13.11 7.46
CA MET A 1 -40.78 12.60 8.33
C MET A 1 -40.90 11.09 8.40
N THR A 2 -40.15 10.38 7.56
CA THR A 2 -40.04 8.92 7.61
C THR A 2 -38.60 8.58 7.25
N ASN A 3 -37.80 8.33 8.28
CA ASN A 3 -36.42 7.85 8.18
C ASN A 3 -36.44 6.40 7.69
N THR A 4 -35.89 6.15 6.51
CA THR A 4 -35.46 4.82 6.08
C THR A 4 -33.95 4.74 6.22
N GLU A 5 -33.50 4.28 7.40
CA GLU A 5 -32.14 3.84 7.62
C GLU A 5 -31.91 2.54 6.84
N THR A 6 -31.28 2.65 5.67
CA THR A 6 -30.72 1.49 4.97
C THR A 6 -29.44 1.07 5.70
N ASN A 7 -29.59 0.06 6.56
CA ASN A 7 -28.49 -0.75 7.08
C ASN A 7 -27.75 -1.38 5.89
N ARG A 8 -26.69 -0.73 5.40
CA ARG A 8 -25.70 -1.38 4.54
C ARG A 8 -24.91 -2.36 5.40
N SER A 9 -25.18 -3.64 5.20
CA SER A 9 -24.44 -4.75 5.75
C SER A 9 -22.95 -4.60 5.46
N LEU A 10 -22.17 -4.29 6.50
CA LEU A 10 -20.72 -4.42 6.53
C LEU A 10 -20.35 -5.92 6.52
N GLY A 11 -20.39 -6.52 5.34
CA GLY A 11 -19.88 -7.85 5.05
C GLY A 11 -18.84 -7.76 3.94
N THR A 12 -17.64 -7.24 4.25
CA THR A 12 -16.53 -7.23 3.29
C THR A 12 -15.92 -8.62 3.20
N THR A 13 -16.37 -9.42 2.23
CA THR A 13 -15.52 -10.45 1.65
C THR A 13 -14.26 -9.76 1.17
N GLN A 14 -13.13 -10.00 1.84
CA GLN A 14 -11.90 -9.27 1.59
C GLN A 14 -11.32 -9.73 0.25
N GLY A 15 -11.77 -9.11 -0.86
CA GLY A 15 -11.38 -9.46 -2.21
C GLY A 15 -9.87 -9.34 -2.44
N CYS A 16 -9.34 -10.04 -3.45
CA CYS A 16 -7.90 -10.02 -3.72
C CYS A 16 -7.47 -8.69 -4.35
N THR A 17 -6.33 -8.18 -3.90
CA THR A 17 -5.71 -6.99 -4.48
C THR A 17 -4.50 -7.38 -5.32
N LEU A 18 -4.40 -6.86 -6.55
CA LEU A 18 -3.19 -6.97 -7.38
C LEU A 18 -2.41 -5.65 -7.34
N LEU A 19 -1.14 -5.70 -6.98
CA LEU A 19 -0.17 -4.63 -7.24
C LEU A 19 0.66 -5.02 -8.46
N ILE A 20 0.58 -4.28 -9.55
CA ILE A 20 1.32 -4.58 -10.77
C ILE A 20 2.08 -3.35 -11.26
N GLY A 21 3.31 -3.55 -11.70
CA GLY A 21 4.13 -2.43 -12.16
C GLY A 21 5.56 -2.80 -12.50
N SER A 22 6.40 -1.77 -12.59
CA SER A 22 7.76 -1.89 -13.08
C SER A 22 8.78 -2.29 -12.00
N SER A 23 10.05 -1.88 -12.12
CA SER A 23 11.11 -2.13 -11.13
C SER A 23 10.87 -1.42 -9.79
N VAL A 24 9.97 -0.44 -9.72
CA VAL A 24 9.57 0.25 -8.48
C VAL A 24 9.09 -0.73 -7.41
N LEU A 25 8.38 -1.80 -7.83
CA LEU A 25 7.79 -2.78 -6.94
C LEU A 25 8.79 -3.86 -6.48
N GLN A 26 10.01 -3.89 -7.04
CA GLN A 26 10.95 -5.01 -6.89
C GLN A 26 11.42 -5.25 -5.44
N ARG A 27 11.34 -4.25 -4.57
CA ARG A 27 11.80 -4.32 -3.18
C ARG A 27 10.67 -4.55 -2.18
N ILE A 28 9.43 -4.72 -2.65
CA ILE A 28 8.29 -4.96 -1.77
C ILE A 28 8.49 -6.28 -1.01
N LYS A 29 8.51 -6.18 0.33
CA LYS A 29 8.63 -7.35 1.22
C LYS A 29 7.25 -7.93 1.49
N LEU A 30 6.89 -9.02 0.81
CA LEU A 30 5.58 -9.69 0.90
C LEU A 30 5.15 -10.01 2.34
N LYS A 31 6.10 -10.27 3.26
CA LYS A 31 5.80 -10.55 4.67
C LYS A 31 4.97 -9.46 5.36
N GLY A 32 5.07 -8.22 4.90
CA GLY A 32 4.36 -7.05 5.44
C GLY A 32 2.97 -6.83 4.87
N LEU A 33 2.61 -7.49 3.77
CA LEU A 33 1.34 -7.33 3.08
C LEU A 33 0.29 -8.32 3.58
N LYS A 34 -0.99 -7.97 3.48
CA LYS A 34 -2.08 -8.91 3.77
C LYS A 34 -2.03 -10.11 2.82
N ARG A 35 -2.59 -11.25 3.25
CA ARG A 35 -2.51 -12.53 2.52
C ARG A 35 -3.20 -12.49 1.15
N ASN A 36 -4.20 -11.64 1.00
CA ASN A 36 -4.98 -11.43 -0.22
C ASN A 36 -4.33 -10.42 -1.19
N VAL A 37 -3.11 -9.93 -0.90
CA VAL A 37 -2.39 -9.00 -1.79
C VAL A 37 -1.37 -9.78 -2.62
N ARG A 38 -1.47 -9.68 -3.93
CA ARG A 38 -0.53 -10.25 -4.91
C ARG A 38 0.29 -9.12 -5.51
N VAL A 39 1.57 -9.39 -5.82
CA VAL A 39 2.49 -8.42 -6.41
C VAL A 39 3.08 -9.00 -7.69
N SER A 40 2.96 -8.28 -8.79
CA SER A 40 3.54 -8.60 -10.11
C SER A 40 4.55 -7.53 -10.50
N THR A 41 5.83 -7.87 -10.40
CA THR A 41 6.94 -6.96 -10.74
C THR A 41 7.46 -7.29 -12.13
N ASN A 42 7.37 -6.33 -13.05
CA ASN A 42 7.80 -6.46 -14.44
C ASN A 42 8.93 -5.46 -14.69
N ARG A 43 10.18 -5.85 -14.40
CA ARG A 43 11.32 -4.91 -14.41
C ARG A 43 11.49 -4.25 -15.77
N GLY A 44 11.69 -2.93 -15.78
CA GLY A 44 11.85 -2.16 -17.02
C GLY A 44 10.58 -2.05 -17.87
N ALA A 45 9.42 -2.52 -17.38
CA ALA A 45 8.18 -2.49 -18.14
C ALA A 45 7.71 -1.05 -18.41
N GLN A 46 7.19 -0.87 -19.61
CA GLN A 46 6.32 0.22 -20.05
C GLN A 46 4.88 -0.32 -20.12
N PRO A 47 3.84 0.51 -20.33
CA PRO A 47 2.45 0.10 -20.40
C PRO A 47 2.17 -1.14 -21.26
N PRO A 48 2.73 -1.33 -22.48
CA PRO A 48 2.48 -2.55 -23.26
C PRO A 48 2.90 -3.84 -22.56
N GLN A 49 4.02 -3.81 -21.84
CA GLN A 49 4.51 -4.97 -21.09
C GLN A 49 3.66 -5.21 -19.83
N ILE A 50 3.16 -4.15 -19.20
CA ILE A 50 2.21 -4.27 -18.08
C ILE A 50 0.90 -4.89 -18.57
N ARG A 51 0.35 -4.43 -19.70
CA ARG A 51 -0.83 -5.02 -20.35
C ARG A 51 -0.65 -6.51 -20.62
N ARG A 52 0.47 -6.91 -21.23
CA ARG A 52 0.79 -8.34 -21.46
C ARG A 52 0.88 -9.14 -20.16
N ALA A 53 1.37 -8.53 -19.08
CA ALA A 53 1.45 -9.18 -17.78
C ALA A 53 0.07 -9.32 -17.11
N LEU A 54 -0.83 -8.34 -17.30
CA LEU A 54 -2.23 -8.39 -16.88
C LEU A 54 -2.99 -9.49 -17.61
N GLN A 55 -2.84 -9.60 -18.93
CA GLN A 55 -3.48 -10.62 -19.77
C GLN A 55 -3.10 -12.07 -19.39
N ARG A 56 -2.02 -12.26 -18.62
CA ARG A 56 -1.61 -13.57 -18.07
C ARG A 56 -2.19 -13.86 -16.69
N GLN A 57 -2.89 -12.90 -16.09
CA GLN A 57 -3.57 -13.08 -14.82
C GLN A 57 -5.04 -13.44 -15.05
N ASP A 58 -5.62 -14.13 -14.07
CA ASP A 58 -7.07 -14.21 -13.93
C ASP A 58 -7.59 -12.92 -13.29
N LEU A 59 -7.98 -11.95 -14.13
CA LEU A 59 -8.43 -10.62 -13.68
C LEU A 59 -9.75 -10.66 -12.89
N GLN A 60 -10.60 -11.67 -13.09
CA GLN A 60 -11.84 -11.85 -12.33
C GLN A 60 -11.58 -12.19 -10.86
N SER A 61 -10.39 -12.72 -10.54
CA SER A 61 -10.01 -13.03 -9.15
C SER A 61 -9.71 -11.81 -8.29
N PHE A 62 -9.57 -10.61 -8.89
CA PHE A 62 -9.16 -9.39 -8.20
C PHE A 62 -10.30 -8.38 -8.08
N SER A 63 -10.64 -7.99 -6.85
CA SER A 63 -11.59 -6.90 -6.61
C SER A 63 -10.93 -5.52 -6.75
N THR A 64 -9.60 -5.45 -6.65
CA THR A 64 -8.85 -4.20 -6.71
C THR A 64 -7.53 -4.39 -7.42
N ILE A 65 -7.19 -3.48 -8.34
CA ILE A 65 -5.94 -3.52 -9.11
C ILE A 65 -5.26 -2.16 -9.00
N ILE A 66 -4.03 -2.15 -8.50
CA ILE A 66 -3.17 -0.96 -8.44
C ILE A 66 -2.05 -1.11 -9.46
N ILE A 67 -1.97 -0.14 -10.36
CA ILE A 67 -1.08 -0.15 -11.52
C ILE A 67 -0.03 0.96 -11.37
N GLN A 68 1.24 0.60 -11.52
CA GLN A 68 2.35 1.54 -11.57
C GLN A 68 3.04 1.40 -12.94
N ALA A 69 2.84 2.39 -13.81
CA ALA A 69 3.41 2.44 -15.16
C ALA A 69 3.82 3.89 -15.53
N GLY A 70 4.46 4.10 -16.68
CA GLY A 70 4.83 5.44 -17.19
C GLY A 70 6.25 5.89 -16.88
N GLY A 71 6.87 5.37 -15.81
CA GLY A 71 8.21 5.85 -15.41
C GLY A 71 9.29 5.62 -16.47
N ASN A 72 9.28 4.46 -17.13
CA ASN A 72 10.23 4.16 -18.20
C ASN A 72 9.87 4.83 -19.53
N ASP A 73 8.60 5.20 -19.73
CA ASP A 73 8.14 5.92 -20.91
C ASP A 73 8.71 7.33 -20.96
N ALA A 74 8.67 8.04 -19.83
CA ALA A 74 9.36 9.32 -19.66
C ALA A 74 10.85 9.18 -19.99
N ALA A 75 11.53 8.22 -19.33
CA ALA A 75 12.98 8.03 -19.50
C ALA A 75 13.42 7.64 -20.92
N ASN A 76 12.54 6.98 -21.67
CA ASN A 76 12.80 6.56 -23.05
C ASN A 76 12.24 7.53 -24.08
N ASN A 77 11.71 8.69 -23.64
CA ASN A 77 11.11 9.71 -24.50
C ASN A 77 10.07 9.13 -25.48
N ARG A 78 9.20 8.24 -24.97
CA ARG A 78 8.11 7.71 -25.80
C ARG A 78 7.15 8.82 -26.17
N ASP A 79 6.63 8.68 -27.38
CA ASP A 79 5.54 9.50 -27.90
C ASP A 79 4.33 9.49 -26.95
N TYR A 80 3.77 10.68 -26.69
CA TYR A 80 2.74 10.87 -25.67
C TYR A 80 1.40 10.24 -26.06
N ASP A 81 1.00 10.35 -27.32
CA ASP A 81 -0.21 9.71 -27.84
C ASP A 81 -0.10 8.19 -27.69
N SER A 82 1.08 7.62 -27.94
CA SER A 82 1.33 6.19 -27.73
C SER A 82 1.19 5.78 -26.26
N ILE A 83 1.66 6.60 -25.31
CA ILE A 83 1.52 6.34 -23.87
C ILE A 83 0.05 6.36 -23.49
N GLU A 84 -0.68 7.40 -23.89
CA GLU A 84 -2.11 7.56 -23.65
C GLU A 84 -2.91 6.36 -24.15
N ASN A 85 -2.71 5.97 -25.42
CA ASN A 85 -3.36 4.82 -26.03
C ASN A 85 -3.06 3.50 -25.28
N ASP A 86 -1.83 3.31 -24.82
CA ASP A 86 -1.47 2.12 -24.05
C ASP A 86 -2.13 2.09 -22.66
N LEU A 87 -2.29 3.25 -22.00
CA LEU A 87 -3.00 3.36 -20.72
C LEU A 87 -4.49 3.09 -20.88
N ILE A 88 -5.12 3.67 -21.90
CA ILE A 88 -6.52 3.40 -22.26
C ILE A 88 -6.72 1.90 -22.50
N ALA A 89 -5.86 1.28 -23.31
CA ALA A 89 -5.96 -0.14 -23.60
C ALA A 89 -5.83 -1.04 -22.35
N ILE A 90 -5.03 -0.63 -21.35
CA ILE A 90 -4.98 -1.33 -20.06
C ILE A 90 -6.31 -1.23 -19.32
N ILE A 91 -6.90 -0.03 -19.26
CA ILE A 91 -8.17 0.20 -18.56
C ILE A 91 -9.28 -0.61 -19.22
N THR A 92 -9.41 -0.53 -20.55
CA THR A 92 -10.41 -1.26 -21.32
C THR A 92 -10.28 -2.77 -21.12
N ASP A 93 -9.07 -3.34 -21.26
CA ASP A 93 -8.84 -4.77 -21.04
C ASP A 93 -9.27 -5.24 -19.63
N ILE A 94 -9.02 -4.41 -18.60
CA ILE A 94 -9.42 -4.75 -17.22
C ILE A 94 -10.94 -4.67 -17.06
N GLN A 95 -11.58 -3.61 -17.54
CA GLN A 95 -13.03 -3.40 -17.41
C GLN A 95 -13.82 -4.46 -18.19
N GLU A 96 -13.35 -4.86 -19.37
CA GLU A 96 -13.94 -5.95 -20.15
C GLU A 96 -13.84 -7.29 -19.43
N ALA A 97 -12.69 -7.57 -18.80
CA ALA A 97 -12.47 -8.83 -18.08
C ALA A 97 -13.19 -8.86 -16.71
N ASN A 98 -13.28 -7.72 -16.04
CA ASN A 98 -13.84 -7.57 -14.70
C ASN A 98 -14.36 -6.14 -14.47
N ALA A 99 -15.63 -5.91 -14.83
CA ALA A 99 -16.28 -4.60 -14.72
C ALA A 99 -16.45 -4.10 -13.27
N ASP A 100 -16.41 -5.00 -12.29
CA ASP A 100 -16.57 -4.67 -10.87
C ASP A 100 -15.23 -4.37 -10.17
N ALA A 101 -14.09 -4.56 -10.87
CA ALA A 101 -12.78 -4.30 -10.29
C ALA A 101 -12.58 -2.80 -10.05
N GLU A 102 -12.16 -2.44 -8.84
CA GLU A 102 -11.72 -1.09 -8.55
C GLU A 102 -10.27 -0.90 -9.05
N ILE A 103 -10.07 0.06 -9.94
CA ILE A 103 -8.78 0.31 -10.59
C ILE A 103 -8.15 1.57 -10.00
N PHE A 104 -6.85 1.48 -9.71
CA PHE A 104 -6.01 2.61 -9.30
C PHE A 104 -4.79 2.72 -10.19
N PHE A 105 -4.53 3.90 -10.75
CA PHE A 105 -3.22 4.23 -11.29
C PHE A 105 -2.41 5.05 -10.29
N SER A 106 -1.16 4.64 -10.10
CA SER A 106 -0.16 5.44 -9.42
C SER A 106 0.49 6.38 -10.42
N THR A 107 0.53 7.68 -10.11
CA THR A 107 1.45 8.58 -10.82
C THR A 107 2.90 8.11 -10.63
N VAL A 108 3.77 8.51 -11.55
CA VAL A 108 5.20 8.26 -11.48
C VAL A 108 5.78 9.25 -10.47
N PHE A 109 6.37 8.76 -9.39
CA PHE A 109 7.10 9.61 -8.46
C PHE A 109 8.30 10.29 -9.13
N SER A 110 8.75 11.42 -8.59
CA SER A 110 9.84 12.20 -9.17
C SER A 110 11.09 11.36 -9.42
N ARG A 111 11.71 11.54 -10.59
CA ARG A 111 12.97 10.90 -10.98
C ARG A 111 14.03 11.97 -11.14
N ALA A 112 15.28 11.65 -10.82
CA ALA A 112 16.38 12.61 -11.01
C ALA A 112 16.90 12.66 -12.46
N ASP A 113 16.59 11.64 -13.28
CA ASP A 113 17.11 11.50 -14.64
C ASP A 113 16.15 12.01 -15.73
N VAL A 114 14.89 12.25 -15.39
CA VAL A 114 13.87 12.67 -16.37
C VAL A 114 12.73 13.41 -15.68
N ASP A 115 12.17 14.41 -16.36
CA ASP A 115 10.91 15.01 -15.94
C ASP A 115 9.75 14.07 -16.27
N VAL A 116 8.91 13.81 -15.27
CA VAL A 116 7.77 12.91 -15.36
C VAL A 116 6.43 13.66 -15.36
N SER A 117 6.46 15.00 -15.27
CA SER A 117 5.28 15.87 -15.19
C SER A 117 4.26 15.56 -16.28
N VAL A 118 4.68 15.61 -17.55
CA VAL A 118 3.83 15.35 -18.70
C VAL A 118 3.21 13.95 -18.68
N VAL A 119 3.99 12.93 -18.30
CA VAL A 119 3.47 11.56 -18.18
C VAL A 119 2.45 11.44 -17.05
N ASN A 120 2.66 12.15 -15.94
CA ASN A 120 1.71 12.17 -14.84
C ASN A 120 0.41 12.91 -15.20
N ASP A 121 0.51 13.97 -16.01
CA ASP A 121 -0.66 14.70 -16.51
C ASP A 121 -1.48 13.79 -17.43
N ILE A 122 -0.86 13.09 -18.38
CA ILE A 122 -1.53 12.07 -19.22
C ILE A 122 -2.21 11.00 -18.35
N ILE A 123 -1.53 10.48 -17.31
CA ILE A 123 -2.13 9.50 -16.40
C ILE A 123 -3.39 10.08 -15.74
N ARG A 124 -3.34 11.33 -15.25
CA ARG A 124 -4.48 11.98 -14.60
C ARG A 124 -5.63 12.20 -15.58
N ASP A 125 -5.35 12.68 -16.78
CA ASP A 125 -6.35 12.98 -17.81
C ASP A 125 -7.08 11.71 -18.24
N VAL A 126 -6.34 10.65 -18.57
CA VAL A 126 -6.91 9.33 -18.90
C VAL A 126 -7.72 8.78 -17.73
N CYS A 127 -7.20 8.87 -16.50
CA CYS A 127 -7.94 8.37 -15.34
C CYS A 127 -9.23 9.17 -15.08
N TRP A 128 -9.20 10.49 -15.28
CA TRP A 128 -10.38 11.34 -15.16
C TRP A 128 -11.44 10.97 -16.19
N GLU A 129 -11.05 10.81 -17.46
CA GLU A 129 -11.96 10.46 -18.54
C GLU A 129 -12.65 9.11 -18.32
N TYR A 130 -11.91 8.12 -17.81
CA TYR A 130 -12.42 6.75 -17.59
C TYR A 130 -12.94 6.51 -16.16
N ASN A 131 -13.05 7.55 -15.33
CA ASN A 131 -13.47 7.47 -13.93
C ASN A 131 -12.66 6.45 -13.11
N ILE A 132 -11.34 6.48 -13.27
CA ILE A 132 -10.36 5.64 -12.59
C ILE A 132 -9.71 6.42 -11.43
N ASN A 133 -9.45 5.74 -10.32
CA ASN A 133 -8.82 6.36 -9.17
C ASN A 133 -7.33 6.62 -9.42
N VAL A 134 -6.83 7.74 -8.91
CA VAL A 134 -5.40 8.10 -8.97
C VAL A 134 -4.79 8.11 -7.58
N ILE A 135 -3.61 7.49 -7.45
CA ILE A 135 -2.74 7.61 -6.28
C ILE A 135 -1.61 8.60 -6.63
N PRO A 136 -1.60 9.81 -6.05
CA PRO A 136 -0.67 10.88 -6.42
C PRO A 136 0.69 10.69 -5.72
N CYS A 137 1.50 9.77 -6.23
CA CYS A 137 2.82 9.46 -5.71
C CYS A 137 3.82 10.60 -5.93
N ASP A 138 3.76 11.33 -7.04
CA ASP A 138 4.58 12.50 -7.31
C ASP A 138 4.39 13.63 -6.29
N GLU A 139 3.15 13.88 -5.88
CA GLU A 139 2.84 14.92 -4.90
C GLU A 139 3.15 14.47 -3.46
N ARG A 140 2.91 13.20 -3.14
CA ARG A 140 2.98 12.68 -1.76
C ARG A 140 4.31 12.00 -1.40
N MET A 141 5.19 11.79 -2.37
CA MET A 141 6.53 11.21 -2.15
C MET A 141 7.66 12.21 -2.44
N TYR A 142 7.44 13.49 -2.14
CA TYR A 142 8.50 14.50 -2.24
C TYR A 142 9.66 14.20 -1.28
N ASP A 143 10.87 14.19 -1.82
CA ASP A 143 12.07 13.87 -1.06
C ASP A 143 13.27 14.72 -1.49
N PRO A 144 13.40 15.92 -0.91
CA PRO A 144 14.42 16.89 -1.30
C PRO A 144 15.84 16.41 -1.01
N ASN A 145 15.98 15.42 -0.12
CA ASN A 145 17.27 14.89 0.32
C ASN A 145 17.61 13.53 -0.28
N SER A 146 16.79 13.02 -1.22
CA SER A 146 16.99 11.74 -1.91
C SER A 146 17.10 10.49 -0.99
N TYR A 147 16.59 10.53 0.25
CA TYR A 147 16.58 9.37 1.17
C TYR A 147 15.63 8.23 0.77
N LEU A 148 14.61 8.52 -0.02
CA LEU A 148 13.65 7.56 -0.57
C LEU A 148 14.25 6.77 -1.72
N TYR A 149 15.38 7.20 -2.29
CA TYR A 149 15.97 6.60 -3.47
C TYR A 149 17.25 5.82 -3.16
N TRP A 150 17.59 4.91 -4.07
CA TRP A 150 18.95 4.39 -4.19
C TRP A 150 19.90 5.47 -4.71
N TRP A 151 21.20 5.18 -4.66
CA TRP A 151 22.23 6.04 -5.24
C TRP A 151 22.02 6.34 -6.73
N ASP A 152 21.27 5.49 -7.44
CA ASP A 152 20.90 5.68 -8.84
C ASP A 152 19.79 6.73 -9.06
N ARG A 153 19.13 7.18 -7.99
CA ARG A 153 18.02 8.16 -8.00
C ARG A 153 16.86 7.82 -8.94
N LYS A 154 16.71 6.54 -9.29
CA LYS A 154 15.65 5.99 -10.14
C LYS A 154 14.82 4.96 -9.37
N HIS A 155 15.48 4.14 -8.56
CA HIS A 155 14.85 3.10 -7.78
C HIS A 155 14.65 3.53 -6.33
N LEU A 156 13.57 3.05 -5.71
CA LEU A 156 13.31 3.31 -4.30
C LEU A 156 14.24 2.49 -3.39
N SER A 157 14.70 3.12 -2.31
CA SER A 157 15.34 2.45 -1.17
C SER A 157 14.32 1.63 -0.37
N ASP A 158 14.78 0.84 0.60
CA ASP A 158 13.86 0.15 1.52
C ASP A 158 12.94 1.14 2.25
N ARG A 159 13.43 2.36 2.52
CA ARG A 159 12.64 3.45 3.10
C ARG A 159 11.65 4.00 2.09
N GLY A 160 12.07 4.26 0.86
CA GLY A 160 11.18 4.70 -0.23
C GLY A 160 10.04 3.72 -0.48
N THR A 161 10.35 2.42 -0.60
CA THR A 161 9.34 1.37 -0.76
C THR A 161 8.39 1.32 0.44
N ALA A 162 8.87 1.54 1.67
CA ALA A 162 8.00 1.58 2.84
C ALA A 162 7.05 2.81 2.84
N VAL A 163 7.49 3.95 2.31
CA VAL A 163 6.64 5.13 2.12
C VAL A 163 5.60 4.88 1.03
N LEU A 164 6.01 4.33 -0.13
CA LEU A 164 5.11 3.95 -1.21
C LEU A 164 4.00 3.01 -0.72
N LEU A 165 4.36 1.96 0.03
CA LEU A 165 3.38 1.00 0.54
C LEU A 165 2.42 1.62 1.56
N LYS A 166 2.87 2.57 2.38
CA LYS A 166 1.97 3.30 3.29
C LYS A 166 1.03 4.22 2.52
N LEU A 167 1.51 4.82 1.44
CA LEU A 167 0.69 5.62 0.56
C LEU A 167 -0.39 4.74 -0.07
N TYR A 168 -0.02 3.63 -0.70
CA TYR A 168 -0.99 2.66 -1.23
C TYR A 168 -1.98 2.16 -0.16
N ASP A 169 -1.50 1.87 1.05
CA ASP A 169 -2.35 1.43 2.18
C ASP A 169 -3.40 2.46 2.62
N SER A 170 -3.15 3.76 2.37
CA SER A 170 -4.11 4.83 2.64
C SER A 170 -5.28 4.90 1.66
N PHE A 171 -5.16 4.24 0.50
CA PHE A 171 -6.24 4.13 -0.50
C PHE A 171 -6.84 2.72 -0.50
N VAL A 172 -6.00 1.69 -0.41
CA VAL A 172 -6.40 0.28 -0.46
C VAL A 172 -5.70 -0.45 0.68
N LEU A 173 -6.44 -1.11 1.57
CA LEU A 173 -5.88 -1.78 2.75
C LEU A 173 -4.99 -2.99 2.39
N ILE A 174 -3.71 -2.76 2.13
CA ILE A 174 -2.73 -3.75 1.67
C ILE A 174 -1.75 -4.21 2.74
N LEU A 175 -1.52 -3.42 3.80
CA LEU A 175 -0.60 -3.77 4.87
C LEU A 175 -1.31 -4.62 5.91
N LYS A 176 -0.58 -5.59 6.47
CA LYS A 176 -1.03 -6.23 7.72
C LYS A 176 -1.15 -5.11 8.74
N SER A 177 -2.26 -5.08 9.48
CA SER A 177 -2.35 -4.24 10.67
C SER A 177 -1.13 -4.59 11.53
N ARG A 178 -0.18 -3.65 11.62
CA ARG A 178 0.67 -3.62 12.79
C ARG A 178 -0.33 -3.37 13.88
N ASP A 179 -0.51 -4.34 14.76
CA ASP A 179 -1.40 -4.22 15.91
C ASP A 179 -0.90 -3.00 16.71
N HIS A 180 -1.34 -1.80 16.34
CA HIS A 180 -0.93 -0.54 16.96
C HIS A 180 -1.54 -0.46 18.36
N ARG A 181 -2.63 -1.21 18.60
CA ARG A 181 -3.12 -1.54 19.94
C ARG A 181 -1.98 -2.12 20.77
N ALA A 182 -1.17 -3.06 20.29
CA ALA A 182 -0.07 -3.59 21.09
C ALA A 182 0.92 -2.51 21.58
N ARG A 183 1.17 -1.43 20.81
CA ARG A 183 2.15 -0.39 21.21
C ARG A 183 1.64 0.57 22.28
N ASP A 184 0.34 0.88 22.30
CA ASP A 184 -0.29 1.75 23.32
C ASP A 184 -1.10 1.00 24.38
N THR A 185 -1.42 -0.27 24.15
CA THR A 185 -2.10 -1.12 25.13
C THR A 185 -1.09 -1.50 26.21
N THR A 186 -1.45 -1.15 27.44
CA THR A 186 -0.79 -1.68 28.63
C THR A 186 -1.31 -3.10 28.84
N CYS A 187 -0.40 -4.07 28.96
CA CYS A 187 -0.79 -5.45 29.20
C CYS A 187 -1.34 -5.62 30.63
N ASP A 188 -2.56 -6.13 30.78
CA ASP A 188 -3.18 -6.35 32.10
C ASP A 188 -2.48 -7.45 32.92
N PHE A 189 -1.64 -8.26 32.29
CA PHE A 189 -0.91 -9.33 32.97
C PHE A 189 0.39 -8.86 33.59
N CYS A 190 1.08 -7.89 32.99
CA CYS A 190 2.40 -7.49 33.45
C CYS A 190 2.66 -5.99 33.52
N GLY A 191 1.69 -5.16 33.11
CA GLY A 191 1.76 -3.71 33.12
C GLY A 191 2.67 -3.10 32.07
N GLU A 192 3.38 -3.89 31.26
CA GLU A 192 4.24 -3.39 30.19
C GLU A 192 3.45 -3.05 28.92
N ARG A 193 3.91 -2.05 28.18
CA ARG A 193 3.39 -1.72 26.84
C ARG A 193 4.08 -2.56 25.77
N GLY A 194 3.53 -2.57 24.56
CA GLY A 194 4.12 -3.26 23.41
C GLY A 194 3.48 -4.62 23.07
N HIS A 195 2.53 -5.10 23.87
CA HIS A 195 1.78 -6.35 23.65
C HIS A 195 0.44 -6.38 24.40
N THR A 196 -0.46 -7.29 24.02
CA THR A 196 -1.72 -7.55 24.74
C THR A 196 -1.55 -8.71 25.73
N SER A 197 -2.47 -8.87 26.69
CA SER A 197 -2.46 -9.97 27.67
C SER A 197 -2.37 -11.37 27.01
N ARG A 198 -3.03 -11.56 25.86
CA ARG A 198 -2.94 -12.80 25.04
C ARG A 198 -1.55 -13.09 24.47
N ARG A 199 -0.67 -12.09 24.35
CA ARG A 199 0.70 -12.23 23.84
C ARG A 199 1.74 -11.98 24.94
N CYS A 200 1.32 -11.99 26.20
CA CYS A 200 2.21 -11.83 27.34
C CYS A 200 3.11 -13.07 27.46
N ARG A 201 4.43 -12.86 27.49
CA ARG A 201 5.40 -13.96 27.66
C ARG A 201 5.26 -14.72 28.99
N HIS A 202 4.58 -14.13 29.97
CA HIS A 202 4.40 -14.71 31.30
C HIS A 202 3.18 -15.66 31.34
N GLY A 203 2.33 -15.67 30.30
CA GLY A 203 1.18 -16.57 30.19
C GLY A 203 -0.03 -16.23 31.07
N ASP A 204 0.19 -15.58 32.21
CA ASP A 204 -0.85 -15.17 33.18
C ASP A 204 -0.47 -13.84 33.89
N GLN A 205 -1.36 -13.32 34.74
CA GLN A 205 -1.12 -12.15 35.58
C GLN A 205 0.07 -12.39 36.54
N VAL A 206 1.02 -11.46 36.53
CA VAL A 206 2.18 -11.50 37.43
C VAL A 206 1.84 -10.82 38.76
N GLU A 207 2.28 -11.40 39.88
CA GLU A 207 2.20 -10.79 41.20
C GLU A 207 3.33 -9.77 41.40
N CYS A 208 2.99 -8.59 41.90
CA CYS A 208 3.96 -7.55 42.23
C CYS A 208 4.65 -7.85 43.57
N TRP A 209 5.98 -7.97 43.56
CA TRP A 209 6.78 -8.23 44.76
C TRP A 209 6.73 -7.11 45.82
N ASN A 210 6.38 -5.88 45.43
CA ASN A 210 6.36 -4.74 46.35
C ASN A 210 5.01 -4.59 47.07
N CYS A 211 3.88 -4.73 46.36
CA CYS A 211 2.54 -4.52 46.93
C CYS A 211 1.64 -5.76 46.96
N ARG A 212 2.13 -6.92 46.48
CA ARG A 212 1.39 -8.19 46.41
C ARG A 212 0.13 -8.17 45.54
N GLN A 213 -0.03 -7.15 44.69
CA GLN A 213 -1.16 -7.05 43.76
C GLN A 213 -0.80 -7.63 42.38
N PHE A 214 -1.78 -8.18 41.67
CA PHE A 214 -1.61 -8.75 40.34
C PHE A 214 -1.63 -7.71 39.22
N GLY A 215 -1.11 -8.09 38.05
CA GLY A 215 -1.25 -7.34 36.80
C GLY A 215 -0.15 -6.34 36.50
N HIS A 216 0.92 -6.28 37.32
CA HIS A 216 2.09 -5.45 37.06
C HIS A 216 3.36 -5.95 37.75
N LYS A 217 4.53 -5.61 37.21
CA LYS A 217 5.84 -5.91 37.80
C LYS A 217 6.20 -4.90 38.91
N ALA A 218 7.06 -5.30 39.85
CA ALA A 218 7.54 -4.42 40.93
C ALA A 218 8.10 -3.08 40.42
N LYS A 219 8.86 -3.08 39.32
CA LYS A 219 9.38 -1.86 38.67
C LYS A 219 8.31 -0.89 38.14
N LEU A 220 7.06 -1.34 38.02
CA LEU A 220 5.89 -0.56 37.58
C LEU A 220 4.92 -0.29 38.74
N CYS A 221 5.29 -0.66 39.97
CA CYS A 221 4.43 -0.51 41.13
C CYS A 221 4.27 0.96 41.50
N ARG A 222 3.02 1.41 41.71
CA ARG A 222 2.72 2.78 42.17
C ARG A 222 3.01 3.00 43.65
N TYR A 223 3.22 1.92 44.40
CA TYR A 223 3.57 1.95 45.83
C TYR A 223 5.08 1.75 46.05
N ASN A 224 5.89 1.91 45.00
CA ASN A 224 7.34 1.80 45.12
C ASN A 224 7.86 3.06 45.84
N THR A 225 7.95 2.98 47.17
CA THR A 225 8.66 3.94 47.99
C THR A 225 10.14 3.60 47.90
N TYR A 226 10.93 4.49 47.29
CA TYR A 226 12.39 4.45 47.41
C TYR A 226 12.80 4.61 48.87
#